data_AF-A0A954F641-F1
#
_entry.id   AF-A0A954F641-F1
#
_cell.length_a   1.000
_cell.length_b   1.000
_cell.length_c   1.000
_cell.angle_alpha   90.00
_cell.angle_beta   90.00
_cell.angle_gamma   90.00
#
_symmetry.space_group_name_H-M   'P 1'
#
loop_
_entity.id
_entity.type
_entity.pdbx_description
1 polymer ?
#
loop_
_entity_poly.entity_id
_entity_poly.type
_entity_poly.pdbx_seq_one_letter_code
_entity_poly.pdbx_strand_id
1 'polypeptide(L)'
;MDLNVRLEKDSLWLSQKQIAQLFGKDADTVGTHLRNIFKERELRRRATTADFAVVQKEGARDVRRKVRFYNLDAIISVGYRVNSKQGTQFRIWATGVLRDHLLKGFTVHRARLKDLNQAVRLIAATASRRDLSGDEAKALLEVVGRYNRTFDLLDDYDRKRVGAPPGRRLTTRPLGYAEALAIVARLRARLSGSQVFGVEKDSIVPSTT
;
A
#
# COMPACT_ATOMS: atom_id res chain seq x y z
N MET A 1 0.30 8.68 18.68
CA MET A 1 -0.23 7.41 19.20
C MET A 1 -0.27 6.46 18.03
N ASP A 2 0.55 5.41 18.05
CA ASP A 2 0.69 4.49 16.92
C ASP A 2 -0.21 3.27 17.15
N LEU A 3 -1.30 3.18 16.39
CA LEU A 3 -2.15 2.00 16.37
C LEU A 3 -1.50 0.98 15.42
N ASN A 4 -1.11 -0.20 15.92
CA ASN A 4 -0.55 -1.24 15.06
C ASN A 4 -1.67 -1.90 14.23
N VAL A 5 -1.89 -1.37 13.04
CA VAL A 5 -2.97 -1.79 12.14
C VAL A 5 -2.53 -2.98 11.29
N ARG A 6 -3.37 -4.02 11.20
CA ARG A 6 -3.19 -5.10 10.23
C ARG A 6 -4.05 -4.84 8.99
N LEU A 7 -3.42 -4.81 7.83
CA LEU A 7 -4.08 -4.75 6.53
C LEU A 7 -4.00 -6.13 5.88
N GLU A 8 -5.14 -6.77 5.66
CA GLU A 8 -5.20 -8.08 5.03
C GLU A 8 -6.50 -8.23 4.22
N LYS A 9 -6.39 -8.77 3.00
CA LYS A 9 -7.51 -8.94 2.04
C LYS A 9 -8.33 -7.64 1.86
N ASP A 10 -7.63 -6.53 1.65
CA ASP A 10 -8.22 -5.20 1.47
C ASP A 10 -9.10 -4.69 2.61
N SER A 11 -8.99 -5.30 3.80
CA SER A 11 -9.68 -4.83 5.00
C SER A 11 -8.70 -4.49 6.11
N LEU A 12 -9.14 -3.57 6.95
CA LEU A 12 -8.50 -3.17 8.18
C LEU A 12 -8.93 -4.14 9.29
N TRP A 13 -7.98 -4.76 9.98
CA TRP A 13 -8.26 -5.69 11.08
C TRP A 13 -7.73 -5.14 12.39
N LEU A 14 -8.61 -5.01 13.38
CA LEU A 14 -8.27 -4.58 14.74
C LEU A 14 -8.78 -5.58 15.78
N SER A 15 -7.99 -5.76 16.84
CA SER A 15 -8.43 -6.47 18.04
C SER A 15 -9.41 -5.60 18.85
N GLN A 16 -10.20 -6.22 19.73
CA GLN A 16 -11.13 -5.52 20.62
C GLN A 16 -10.45 -4.41 21.43
N LYS A 17 -9.21 -4.64 21.91
CA LYS A 17 -8.42 -3.65 22.65
C LYS A 17 -8.04 -2.44 21.79
N GLN A 18 -7.69 -2.67 20.52
CA GLN A 18 -7.34 -1.60 19.59
C GLN A 18 -8.56 -0.77 19.19
N ILE A 19 -9.73 -1.40 19.02
CA ILE A 19 -11.00 -0.69 18.77
C ILE A 19 -11.37 0.17 19.98
N ALA A 20 -11.18 -0.35 21.18
CA ALA A 20 -11.34 0.41 22.43
C ALA A 20 -10.45 1.66 22.46
N GLN A 21 -9.16 1.50 22.15
CA GLN A 21 -8.22 2.62 22.05
C GLN A 21 -8.65 3.64 20.98
N LEU A 22 -9.04 3.16 19.79
CA LEU A 22 -9.48 4.01 18.67
C LEU A 22 -10.66 4.91 19.06
N PHE A 23 -11.63 4.36 19.79
CA PHE A 23 -12.84 5.08 20.18
C PHE A 23 -12.81 5.63 21.61
N GLY A 24 -11.68 5.58 22.31
CA GLY A 24 -11.56 6.08 23.69
C GLY A 24 -12.57 5.42 24.64
N LYS A 25 -12.69 4.09 24.56
CA LYS A 25 -13.59 3.27 25.38
C LYS A 25 -12.86 2.08 25.98
N ASP A 26 -13.48 1.46 26.97
CA ASP A 26 -12.98 0.22 27.54
C ASP A 26 -13.24 -0.97 26.60
N ALA A 27 -12.34 -1.96 26.66
CA ALA A 27 -12.47 -3.17 25.87
C ALA A 27 -13.82 -3.86 26.13
N ASP A 28 -14.31 -3.89 27.37
CA ASP A 28 -15.58 -4.54 27.73
C ASP A 28 -16.80 -3.86 27.10
N THR A 29 -16.78 -2.52 27.02
CA THR A 29 -17.83 -1.75 26.32
C THR A 29 -17.87 -2.13 24.83
N VAL A 30 -16.70 -2.16 24.18
CA VAL A 30 -16.59 -2.60 22.77
C VAL A 30 -17.06 -4.05 22.61
N GLY A 31 -16.70 -4.94 23.53
CA GLY A 31 -17.16 -6.33 23.54
C GLY A 31 -18.67 -6.47 23.63
N THR A 32 -19.32 -5.60 24.42
CA THR A 32 -20.77 -5.53 24.52
C THR A 32 -21.41 -5.07 23.21
N HIS A 33 -20.89 -4.02 22.58
CA HIS A 33 -21.38 -3.59 21.26
C HIS A 33 -21.23 -4.69 20.20
N LEU A 34 -20.07 -5.35 20.13
CA LEU A 34 -19.84 -6.46 19.19
C LEU A 34 -20.81 -7.63 19.41
N ARG A 35 -21.07 -8.00 20.67
CA ARG A 35 -22.07 -9.03 20.99
C ARG A 35 -23.46 -8.64 20.50
N ASN A 36 -23.88 -7.40 20.74
CA ASN A 36 -25.19 -6.91 20.32
C ASN A 36 -25.30 -6.87 18.79
N ILE A 37 -24.26 -6.40 18.09
CA ILE A 37 -24.20 -6.38 16.61
C ILE A 37 -24.48 -7.78 16.01
N PHE A 38 -23.87 -8.82 16.59
CA PHE A 38 -24.08 -10.18 16.11
C PHE A 38 -25.44 -10.75 16.55
N LYS A 39 -25.94 -10.38 17.73
CA LYS A 39 -27.26 -10.78 18.23
C LYS A 39 -28.39 -10.19 17.38
N GLU A 40 -28.27 -8.91 17.04
CA GLU A 40 -29.20 -8.15 16.19
C GLU A 40 -29.07 -8.52 14.70
N ARG A 41 -28.09 -9.37 14.34
CA ARG A 41 -27.80 -9.84 12.98
C ARG A 41 -27.46 -8.73 11.99
N GLU A 42 -26.98 -7.58 12.47
CA GLU A 42 -26.43 -6.52 11.60
C GLU A 42 -25.25 -7.04 10.78
N LEU A 43 -24.40 -7.85 11.41
CA LEU A 43 -23.23 -8.45 10.76
C LEU A 43 -23.17 -9.95 11.02
N ARG A 44 -22.64 -10.69 10.04
CA ARG A 44 -22.34 -12.11 10.19
C ARG A 44 -20.97 -12.29 10.82
N ARG A 45 -20.93 -12.78 12.07
CA ARG A 45 -19.68 -13.01 12.83
C ARG A 45 -18.61 -13.78 12.05
N ARG A 46 -18.98 -14.82 11.28
CA ARG A 46 -18.02 -15.61 10.48
C ARG A 46 -17.36 -14.81 9.35
N ALA A 47 -18.00 -13.76 8.84
CA ALA A 47 -17.48 -12.92 7.77
C ALA A 47 -16.63 -11.75 8.31
N THR A 48 -16.90 -11.30 9.53
CA THR A 48 -16.31 -10.09 10.10
C THR A 48 -15.32 -10.35 11.24
N THR A 49 -15.03 -11.63 11.54
CA THR A 49 -14.05 -12.01 12.56
C THR A 49 -13.04 -13.02 12.05
N ALA A 50 -11.80 -12.89 12.49
CA ALA A 50 -10.73 -13.83 12.23
C ALA A 50 -9.79 -13.92 13.44
N ASP A 51 -9.28 -15.12 13.73
CA ASP A 51 -8.32 -15.33 14.82
C ASP A 51 -6.89 -15.25 14.27
N PHE A 52 -6.09 -14.35 14.84
CA PHE A 52 -4.70 -14.14 14.45
C PHE A 52 -3.74 -14.56 15.55
N ALA A 53 -2.61 -15.12 15.17
CA ALA A 53 -1.49 -15.32 16.10
C ALA A 53 -0.87 -13.95 16.42
N VAL A 54 -0.80 -13.66 17.71
CA VAL A 54 -0.15 -12.47 18.26
C VAL A 54 0.87 -12.93 19.29
N VAL A 55 2.09 -12.43 19.16
CA VAL A 55 3.14 -12.61 20.17
C VAL A 55 2.90 -11.59 21.27
N GLN A 56 2.79 -12.06 22.51
CA GLN A 56 2.71 -11.25 23.70
C GLN A 56 3.93 -11.55 24.57
N LYS A 57 4.57 -10.50 25.10
CA LYS A 57 5.64 -10.65 26.09
C LYS A 57 5.02 -10.87 27.46
N GLU A 58 5.25 -12.04 28.06
CA GLU A 58 4.88 -12.37 29.43
C GLU A 58 6.17 -12.57 30.23
N GLY A 59 6.57 -11.54 30.99
CA GLY A 59 7.87 -11.51 31.65
C GLY A 59 9.02 -11.55 30.64
N ALA A 60 9.89 -12.55 30.75
CA ALA A 60 11.02 -12.75 29.83
C ALA A 60 10.69 -13.64 28.61
N ARG A 61 9.45 -14.15 28.49
CA ARG A 61 9.08 -15.11 27.44
C ARG A 61 8.11 -14.53 26.42
N ASP A 62 8.33 -14.87 25.16
CA ASP A 62 7.40 -14.59 24.07
C ASP A 62 6.38 -15.71 23.95
N VAL A 63 5.11 -15.40 24.22
CA VAL A 63 3.99 -16.36 24.16
C VAL A 63 3.12 -16.04 22.96
N ARG A 64 2.88 -17.04 22.09
CA ARG A 64 1.96 -16.92 20.96
C ARG A 64 0.53 -17.24 21.42
N ARG A 65 -0.36 -16.26 21.35
CA ARG A 65 -1.80 -16.45 21.59
C ARG A 65 -2.60 -16.21 20.32
N LYS A 66 -3.69 -16.96 20.16
CA LYS A 66 -4.72 -16.64 19.17
C LYS A 66 -5.60 -15.54 19.73
N VAL A 67 -5.62 -14.39 19.08
CA VAL A 67 -6.45 -13.24 19.44
C VAL A 67 -7.44 -13.00 18.32
N ARG A 68 -8.70 -12.72 18.68
CA ARG A 68 -9.73 -12.39 17.71
C ARG A 68 -9.61 -10.95 17.24
N PHE A 69 -9.65 -10.75 15.93
CA PHE A 69 -9.72 -9.46 15.28
C PHE A 69 -11.04 -9.32 14.54
N TYR A 70 -11.39 -8.06 14.28
CA TYR A 70 -12.62 -7.63 13.66
C TYR A 70 -12.26 -6.77 12.45
N ASN A 71 -12.95 -6.99 11.33
CA ASN A 71 -12.71 -6.29 10.07
C ASN A 71 -13.29 -4.86 10.10
N LEU A 72 -13.09 -4.12 8.99
CA LEU A 72 -13.55 -2.74 8.87
C LEU A 72 -15.05 -2.56 9.14
N ASP A 73 -15.91 -3.47 8.66
CA ASP A 73 -17.37 -3.38 8.86
C ASP A 73 -17.73 -3.41 10.34
N ALA A 74 -17.14 -4.33 11.09
CA ALA A 74 -17.36 -4.42 12.53
C ALA A 74 -16.83 -3.17 13.27
N ILE A 75 -15.70 -2.61 12.83
CA ILE A 75 -15.13 -1.39 13.40
C ILE A 75 -16.07 -0.19 13.15
N ILE A 76 -16.61 -0.06 11.94
CA ILE A 76 -17.58 0.98 11.58
C ILE A 76 -18.85 0.84 12.42
N SER A 77 -19.43 -0.37 12.50
CA SER A 77 -20.64 -0.62 13.30
C SER A 77 -20.44 -0.27 14.78
N VAL A 78 -19.28 -0.61 15.37
CA VAL A 78 -18.94 -0.20 16.73
C VAL A 78 -18.84 1.33 16.81
N GLY A 79 -18.16 1.98 15.87
CA GLY A 79 -18.01 3.43 15.81
C GLY A 79 -19.32 4.20 15.82
N TYR A 80 -20.37 3.67 15.20
CA TYR A 80 -21.71 4.25 15.26
C TYR A 80 -22.41 4.05 16.61
N ARG A 81 -22.10 2.98 17.35
CA ARG A 81 -22.76 2.61 18.62
C ARG A 81 -22.07 3.17 19.87
N VAL A 82 -20.80 3.55 19.79
CA VAL A 82 -20.05 4.05 20.95
C VAL A 82 -20.42 5.49 21.33
N ASN A 83 -20.59 5.73 22.63
CA ASN A 83 -20.81 7.07 23.18
C ASN A 83 -19.50 7.68 23.71
N SER A 84 -18.65 8.21 22.84
CA SER A 84 -17.41 8.93 23.20
C SER A 84 -17.19 10.14 22.30
N LYS A 85 -16.30 11.06 22.71
CA LYS A 85 -15.88 12.20 21.87
C LYS A 85 -15.33 11.71 20.52
N GLN A 86 -14.51 10.67 20.55
CA GLN A 86 -13.93 10.03 19.36
C GLN A 86 -15.01 9.39 18.49
N GLY A 87 -16.00 8.71 19.08
CA GLY A 87 -17.15 8.17 18.35
C GLY A 87 -18.00 9.25 17.67
N THR A 88 -18.21 10.38 18.35
CA THR A 88 -18.92 11.53 17.78
C THR A 88 -18.14 12.14 16.61
N GLN A 89 -16.83 12.33 16.75
CA GLN A 89 -15.97 12.80 15.65
C GLN A 89 -15.99 11.83 14.46
N PHE A 90 -15.92 10.52 14.73
CA PHE A 90 -16.03 9.50 13.70
C PHE A 90 -17.34 9.60 12.93
N ARG A 91 -18.49 9.73 13.62
CA ARG A 91 -19.80 9.88 12.97
C ARG A 91 -19.92 11.16 12.16
N ILE A 92 -19.41 12.29 12.67
CA ILE A 92 -19.37 13.56 11.92
C ILE A 92 -18.57 13.39 10.62
N TRP A 93 -17.38 12.80 10.72
CA TRP A 93 -16.52 12.53 9.58
C TRP A 93 -17.18 11.57 8.57
N ALA A 94 -17.69 10.42 9.02
CA ALA A 94 -18.32 9.42 8.17
C ALA A 94 -19.56 9.97 7.45
N THR A 95 -20.36 10.78 8.15
CA THR A 95 -21.52 11.47 7.56
C THR A 95 -21.08 12.48 6.51
N GLY A 96 -20.00 13.21 6.75
CA GLY A 96 -19.41 14.13 5.76
C GLY A 96 -18.95 13.40 4.50
N VAL A 97 -18.26 12.26 4.66
CA VAL A 97 -17.81 11.40 3.55
C VAL A 97 -18.99 10.89 2.73
N LEU A 98 -20.02 10.36 3.39
CA LEU A 98 -21.22 9.87 2.72
C LEU A 98 -21.97 11.00 2.01
N ARG A 99 -22.12 12.16 2.65
CA ARG A 99 -22.75 13.34 2.04
C ARG A 99 -22.00 13.79 0.80
N ASP A 100 -20.68 13.90 0.87
CA ASP A 100 -19.85 14.25 -0.27
C ASP A 100 -20.04 13.24 -1.41
N HIS A 101 -20.04 11.94 -1.10
CA HIS A 101 -20.27 10.89 -2.08
C HIS A 101 -21.63 11.03 -2.77
N LEU A 102 -22.70 11.23 -2.00
CA LEU A 102 -24.08 11.30 -2.52
C LEU A 102 -24.34 12.59 -3.32
N LEU A 103 -23.78 13.73 -2.89
CA LEU A 103 -24.02 15.01 -3.56
C LEU A 103 -23.11 15.23 -4.77
N LYS A 104 -21.85 14.80 -4.69
CA LYS A 104 -20.84 15.05 -5.74
C LYS A 104 -20.64 13.85 -6.65
N GLY A 105 -21.15 12.67 -6.28
CA GLY A 105 -20.94 11.40 -6.99
C GLY A 105 -19.59 10.74 -6.71
N PHE A 106 -18.75 11.33 -5.86
CA PHE A 106 -17.44 10.80 -5.52
C PHE A 106 -16.96 11.29 -4.14
N THR A 107 -16.03 10.54 -3.55
CA THR A 107 -15.35 10.92 -2.31
C THR A 107 -13.87 11.19 -2.61
N VAL A 108 -13.37 12.36 -2.24
CA VAL A 108 -11.96 12.74 -2.48
C VAL A 108 -11.09 12.44 -1.28
N HIS A 109 -10.02 11.67 -1.50
CA HIS A 109 -8.94 11.56 -0.54
C HIS A 109 -8.00 12.78 -0.65
N ARG A 110 -8.27 13.85 0.10
CA ARG A 110 -7.57 15.15 -0.03
C ARG A 110 -6.05 15.09 0.07
N ALA A 111 -5.50 14.26 0.97
CA ALA A 111 -4.04 14.13 1.10
C ALA A 111 -3.41 13.55 -0.18
N ARG A 112 -3.89 12.39 -0.65
CA ARG A 112 -3.46 11.78 -1.92
C ARG A 112 -3.62 12.72 -3.11
N LEU A 113 -4.70 13.52 -3.16
CA LEU A 113 -4.87 14.53 -4.21
C LEU A 113 -3.85 15.67 -4.09
N LYS A 114 -3.50 16.10 -2.88
CA LYS A 114 -2.47 17.11 -2.64
C LYS A 114 -1.10 16.62 -3.09
N ASP A 115 -0.75 15.38 -2.78
CA ASP A 115 0.52 14.75 -3.18
C ASP A 115 0.61 14.64 -4.71
N LEU A 116 -0.48 14.21 -5.36
CA LEU A 116 -0.57 14.19 -6.82
C LEU A 116 -0.43 15.59 -7.42
N ASN A 117 -1.14 16.59 -6.87
CA ASN A 117 -1.04 17.97 -7.35
C ASN A 117 0.37 18.54 -7.16
N GLN A 118 1.08 18.17 -6.09
CA GLN A 118 2.45 18.59 -5.87
C GLN A 118 3.40 17.94 -6.88
N ALA A 119 3.24 16.65 -7.18
CA ALA A 119 3.98 15.97 -8.24
C ALA A 119 3.73 16.64 -9.60
N VAL A 120 2.47 16.89 -9.95
CA VAL A 120 2.09 17.57 -11.21
C VAL A 120 2.67 18.99 -11.28
N ARG A 121 2.70 19.74 -10.18
CA ARG A 121 3.31 21.08 -10.13
C ARG A 121 4.82 21.05 -10.32
N LEU A 122 5.52 20.08 -9.72
CA LEU A 122 6.96 19.91 -9.92
C LEU A 122 7.26 19.64 -11.40
N ILE A 123 6.48 18.74 -12.02
CA ILE A 123 6.56 18.43 -13.45
C ILE A 123 6.32 19.69 -14.30
N ALA A 124 5.23 20.43 -14.03
CA ALA A 124 4.89 21.64 -14.77
C ALA A 124 5.96 22.72 -14.62
N ALA A 125 6.50 22.92 -13.41
CA ALA A 125 7.55 23.90 -13.15
C ALA A 125 8.88 23.55 -13.85
N THR A 126 9.20 22.26 -13.99
CA THR A 126 10.35 21.81 -14.78
C THR A 126 10.11 21.99 -16.28
N ALA A 127 8.88 21.75 -16.76
CA ALA A 127 8.52 21.95 -18.16
C ALA A 127 8.53 23.44 -18.57
N SER A 128 8.10 24.36 -17.71
CA SER A 128 8.08 25.80 -17.99
C SER A 128 9.44 26.49 -17.89
N ARG A 129 10.49 25.81 -17.41
CA ARG A 129 11.85 26.38 -17.25
C ARG A 129 12.75 26.16 -18.47
N ARG A 130 12.26 25.51 -19.53
CA ARG A 130 12.92 25.41 -20.84
C ARG A 130 11.89 25.71 -21.94
N ASP A 131 12.30 26.41 -23.00
CA ASP A 131 11.56 26.42 -24.27
C ASP A 131 11.63 25.01 -24.85
N LEU A 132 10.71 24.16 -24.40
CA LEU A 132 10.64 22.79 -24.88
C LEU A 132 10.04 22.82 -26.28
N SER A 133 10.76 22.24 -27.24
CA SER A 133 10.17 21.86 -28.52
C SER A 133 8.93 20.99 -28.26
N GLY A 134 7.92 21.05 -29.14
CA GLY A 134 6.68 20.25 -29.01
C GLY A 134 6.94 18.74 -28.80
N ASP A 135 8.06 18.24 -29.33
CA ASP A 135 8.49 16.85 -29.15
C ASP A 135 9.06 16.57 -27.76
N GLU A 136 9.73 17.53 -27.14
CA GLU A 136 10.27 17.40 -25.78
C GLU A 136 9.16 17.49 -24.74
N ALA A 137 8.16 18.34 -24.96
CA ALA A 137 6.95 18.39 -24.13
C ALA A 137 6.16 17.08 -24.20
N LYS A 138 6.04 16.48 -25.39
CA LYS A 138 5.42 15.16 -25.59
C LYS A 138 6.20 14.04 -24.91
N ALA A 139 7.53 14.05 -24.98
CA ALA A 139 8.39 13.10 -24.29
C ALA A 139 8.29 13.23 -22.76
N LEU A 140 8.23 14.45 -22.23
CA LEU A 140 8.01 14.71 -20.81
C LEU A 140 6.65 14.19 -20.35
N LEU A 141 5.58 14.47 -21.10
CA LEU A 141 4.24 13.95 -20.82
C LEU A 141 4.20 12.41 -20.86
N GLU A 142 4.93 11.77 -21.77
CA GLU A 142 5.08 10.32 -21.80
C GLU A 142 5.79 9.76 -20.56
N VAL A 143 6.86 10.42 -20.11
CA VAL A 143 7.60 10.03 -18.90
C VAL A 143 6.69 10.15 -17.68
N VAL A 144 5.88 11.21 -17.60
CA VAL A 144 4.91 11.44 -16.52
C VAL A 144 3.81 10.39 -16.55
N GLY A 145 3.26 10.10 -17.73
CA GLY A 145 2.27 9.03 -17.90
C GLY A 145 2.83 7.65 -17.53
N ARG A 146 4.12 7.39 -17.77
CA ARG A 146 4.82 6.19 -17.28
C ARG A 146 5.05 6.23 -15.77
N TYR A 147 5.36 7.38 -15.20
CA TYR A 147 5.57 7.56 -13.76
C TYR A 147 4.33 7.23 -12.94
N ASN A 148 3.12 7.48 -13.48
CA ASN A 148 1.87 7.09 -12.83
C ASN A 148 1.78 5.56 -12.65
N ARG A 149 2.15 4.78 -13.68
CA ARG A 149 2.21 3.31 -13.58
C ARG A 149 3.25 2.82 -12.57
N THR A 150 4.38 3.51 -12.44
CA THR A 150 5.40 3.19 -11.43
C THR A 150 4.91 3.55 -10.03
N PHE A 151 4.12 4.62 -9.88
CA PHE A 151 3.50 5.00 -8.60
C PHE A 151 2.45 3.99 -8.15
N ASP A 152 1.64 3.46 -9.07
CA ASP A 152 0.72 2.36 -8.79
C ASP A 152 1.48 1.12 -8.31
N LEU A 153 2.61 0.79 -8.96
CA LEU A 153 3.48 -0.31 -8.56
C LEU A 153 4.14 -0.09 -7.18
N LEU A 154 4.53 1.15 -6.85
CA LEU A 154 5.08 1.53 -5.55
C LEU A 154 4.02 1.50 -4.45
N ASP A 155 2.80 2.00 -4.70
CA ASP A 155 1.67 1.90 -3.77
C ASP A 155 1.28 0.43 -3.56
N ASP A 156 1.33 -0.39 -4.61
CA ASP A 156 1.15 -1.83 -4.50
C ASP A 156 2.28 -2.49 -3.71
N TYR A 157 3.52 -2.03 -3.83
CA TYR A 157 4.64 -2.53 -3.03
C TYR A 157 4.46 -2.21 -1.53
N ASP A 158 4.17 -0.95 -1.21
CA ASP A 158 3.93 -0.50 0.16
C ASP A 158 2.74 -1.22 0.80
N ARG A 159 1.70 -1.53 0.01
CA ARG A 159 0.52 -2.28 0.45
C ARG A 159 0.68 -3.80 0.36
N LYS A 160 1.85 -4.31 -0.04
CA LYS A 160 2.13 -5.75 -0.26
C LYS A 160 1.16 -6.42 -1.24
N ARG A 161 0.69 -5.68 -2.23
CA ARG A 161 -0.19 -6.10 -3.33
C ARG A 161 0.55 -6.44 -4.62
N VAL A 162 1.88 -6.30 -4.66
CA VAL A 162 2.68 -6.72 -5.83
C VAL A 162 2.52 -8.22 -6.03
N GLY A 163 1.67 -8.60 -6.98
CA GLY A 163 1.58 -9.97 -7.46
C GLY A 163 2.88 -10.37 -8.14
N ALA A 164 3.22 -11.66 -8.10
CA ALA A 164 4.28 -12.17 -8.96
C ALA A 164 3.93 -11.78 -10.42
N PRO A 165 4.85 -11.15 -11.17
CA PRO A 165 4.59 -10.86 -12.57
C PRO A 165 4.17 -12.17 -13.25
N PRO A 166 3.19 -12.16 -14.16
CA PRO A 166 2.71 -13.38 -14.80
C PRO A 166 3.91 -14.12 -15.34
N GLY A 167 4.21 -15.26 -14.73
CA GLY A 167 5.37 -16.07 -15.07
C GLY A 167 5.19 -16.58 -16.47
N ARG A 168 5.75 -15.86 -17.45
CA ARG A 168 5.86 -16.40 -18.80
C ARG A 168 6.82 -17.57 -18.67
N ARG A 169 6.31 -18.80 -18.77
CA ARG A 169 7.12 -20.00 -19.00
C ARG A 169 7.79 -19.82 -20.36
N LEU A 170 8.88 -19.07 -20.37
CA LEU A 170 9.79 -19.02 -21.49
C LEU A 170 10.54 -20.34 -21.45
N THR A 171 10.52 -21.06 -22.55
CA THR A 171 11.46 -22.16 -22.80
C THR A 171 12.87 -21.59 -22.68
N THR A 172 13.53 -21.83 -21.55
CA THR A 172 14.88 -21.33 -21.31
C THR A 172 15.86 -22.22 -22.06
N ARG A 173 16.42 -21.68 -23.15
CA ARG A 173 17.59 -22.24 -23.80
C ARG A 173 18.83 -21.61 -23.14
N PRO A 174 19.90 -22.38 -22.87
CA PRO A 174 21.17 -21.80 -22.43
C PRO A 174 21.70 -20.87 -23.53
N LEU A 175 22.04 -19.65 -23.14
CA LEU A 175 22.65 -18.65 -24.00
C LEU A 175 24.09 -19.05 -24.31
N GLY A 176 24.45 -19.04 -25.60
CA GLY A 176 25.85 -19.19 -26.00
C GLY A 176 26.67 -17.97 -25.61
N TYR A 177 27.98 -18.14 -25.37
CA TYR A 177 28.86 -17.06 -24.95
C TYR A 177 28.90 -15.89 -25.96
N ALA A 178 29.00 -16.19 -27.26
CA ALA A 178 28.94 -15.18 -28.32
C ALA A 178 27.59 -14.43 -28.38
N GLU A 179 26.49 -15.15 -28.08
CA GLU A 179 25.14 -14.58 -28.04
C GLU A 179 24.96 -13.66 -26.82
N ALA A 180 25.53 -14.04 -25.67
CA ALA A 180 25.56 -13.21 -24.47
C ALA A 180 26.35 -11.90 -24.72
N LEU A 181 27.50 -11.98 -25.39
CA LEU A 181 28.30 -10.80 -25.76
C LEU A 181 27.54 -9.86 -26.70
N ALA A 182 26.85 -10.40 -27.70
CA ALA A 182 26.04 -9.59 -28.62
C ALA A 182 24.89 -8.87 -27.90
N ILE A 183 24.25 -9.54 -26.93
CA ILE A 183 23.20 -8.93 -26.09
C ILE A 183 23.78 -7.83 -25.21
N VAL A 184 24.93 -8.08 -24.56
CA VAL A 184 25.62 -7.08 -23.72
C VAL A 184 25.99 -5.84 -24.55
N ALA A 185 26.53 -6.02 -25.77
CA ALA A 185 26.87 -4.92 -26.67
C ALA A 185 25.62 -4.10 -27.07
N ARG A 186 24.52 -4.78 -27.41
CA ARG A 186 23.25 -4.12 -27.75
C ARG A 186 22.66 -3.34 -26.56
N LEU A 187 22.77 -3.89 -25.35
CA LEU A 187 22.31 -3.22 -24.13
C LEU A 187 23.19 -2.01 -23.79
N ARG A 188 24.52 -2.11 -23.94
CA ARG A 188 25.44 -0.99 -23.72
C ARG A 188 25.14 0.20 -24.64
N ALA A 189 24.86 -0.06 -25.92
CA ALA A 189 24.48 0.98 -26.89
C ALA A 189 23.13 1.66 -26.54
N ARG A 190 22.19 0.91 -25.96
CA ARG A 190 20.85 1.41 -25.65
C ARG A 190 20.75 2.16 -24.33
N LEU A 191 21.62 1.83 -23.37
CA LEU A 191 21.55 2.33 -22.00
C LEU A 191 22.48 3.53 -21.73
N SER A 192 23.15 4.08 -22.74
CA SER A 192 24.21 5.11 -22.57
C SER A 192 25.17 4.72 -21.43
N GLY A 193 25.54 3.43 -21.40
CA GLY A 193 26.02 2.76 -20.20
C GLY A 193 27.37 3.28 -19.73
N SER A 194 27.49 3.48 -18.40
CA SER A 194 28.75 3.77 -17.73
C SER A 194 29.81 2.71 -18.05
N GLN A 195 31.10 3.08 -17.93
CA GLN A 195 32.26 2.22 -18.26
C GLN A 195 32.27 0.85 -17.54
N VAL A 196 31.43 0.67 -16.53
CA VAL A 196 31.38 -0.50 -15.64
C VAL A 196 30.39 -1.58 -16.12
N PHE A 197 29.46 -1.25 -17.03
CA PHE A 197 28.43 -2.21 -17.45
C PHE A 197 28.93 -3.18 -18.53
N GLY A 198 28.76 -4.48 -18.29
CA GLY A 198 29.03 -5.54 -19.28
C GLY A 198 30.51 -5.88 -19.48
N VAL A 199 31.38 -5.57 -18.51
CA VAL A 199 32.80 -5.95 -18.54
C VAL A 199 32.96 -7.39 -18.06
N GLU A 200 33.82 -8.15 -18.74
CA GLU A 200 34.09 -9.53 -18.37
C GLU A 200 34.81 -9.62 -17.03
N LYS A 201 34.46 -10.66 -16.27
CA LYS A 201 34.91 -10.87 -14.88
C LYS A 201 36.43 -10.90 -14.74
N ASP A 202 37.15 -11.28 -15.80
CA ASP A 202 38.61 -11.42 -15.80
C ASP A 202 39.35 -10.15 -16.24
N SER A 203 38.64 -9.09 -16.65
CA SER A 203 39.26 -7.84 -17.11
C SER A 203 39.48 -6.82 -15.99
N ILE A 204 38.90 -7.02 -14.80
CA ILE A 204 38.88 -6.01 -13.71
C ILE A 204 39.71 -6.42 -12.48
N VAL A 205 40.09 -7.70 -12.33
CA VAL A 205 40.89 -8.14 -11.17
C VAL A 205 41.94 -9.17 -11.61
N PRO A 206 43.25 -8.91 -11.46
CA PRO A 206 44.23 -9.97 -11.57
C PRO A 206 43.99 -10.98 -10.44
N SER A 207 43.86 -12.25 -10.81
CA SER A 207 43.81 -13.37 -9.89
C SER A 207 45.14 -13.47 -9.13
N THR A 208 45.25 -12.78 -8.00
CA THR A 208 46.34 -13.01 -7.06
C THR A 208 46.16 -14.39 -6.44
N THR A 209 47.20 -15.22 -6.60
CA THR A 209 47.42 -16.49 -5.91
C THR A 209 47.47 -16.30 -4.40
#